data_AF-A0A9E0ZJP9-F1
#
_entry.id   AF-A0A9E0ZJP9-F1
#
_cell.length_a   1.000
_cell.length_b   1.000
_cell.length_c   1.000
_cell.angle_alpha   90.00
_cell.angle_beta   90.00
_cell.angle_gamma   90.00
#
_symmetry.space_group_name_H-M   'P 1'
#
loop_
_entity.id
_entity.type
_entity.pdbx_description
1 polymer ?
#
loop_
_entity_poly.entity_id
_entity_poly.type
_entity_poly.pdbx_seq_one_letter_code
_entity_poly.pdbx_strand_id
1 'polypeptide(L)'
;MKLSDVSHGPDWIFWVIFLILAAMSITLLSGHGSWLIAGYNTASKEEKAKYNEKKLCRVMGIGMAIITFLVLIAELFEEVLPSNFTVVMIIIIITDVAAIEIASNTICRK
;
A
#
# COMPACT_ATOMS: atom_id res chain seq x y z
N MET A 1 24.95 12.22 0.31
CA MET A 1 23.61 12.83 0.29
C MET A 1 22.67 11.85 0.97
N LYS A 2 22.12 12.28 2.11
CA LYS A 2 21.12 11.55 2.89
C LYS A 2 19.73 11.78 2.31
N LEU A 3 18.73 11.09 2.85
CA LEU A 3 17.34 11.27 2.45
C LEU A 3 16.81 12.64 2.91
N SER A 4 17.22 13.12 4.09
CA SER A 4 16.86 14.46 4.57
C SER A 4 17.40 15.60 3.69
N ASP A 5 18.53 15.40 3.00
CA ASP A 5 19.08 16.39 2.06
C ASP A 5 18.17 16.65 0.84
N VAL A 6 17.25 15.73 0.54
CA VAL A 6 16.32 15.81 -0.61
C VAL A 6 14.84 15.89 -0.19
N SER A 7 14.56 15.80 1.12
CA SER A 7 13.21 15.95 1.69
C SER A 7 13.01 17.40 2.11
N HIS A 8 12.25 18.17 1.31
CA HIS A 8 12.03 19.62 1.54
C HIS A 8 10.61 19.96 2.02
N GLY A 9 9.81 18.94 2.35
CA GLY A 9 8.43 19.10 2.82
C GLY A 9 8.35 19.23 4.35
N PRO A 10 7.29 19.82 4.89
CA PRO A 10 7.03 19.78 6.33
C PRO A 10 6.78 18.34 6.83
N ASP A 11 7.51 17.92 7.87
CA ASP A 11 7.46 16.55 8.45
C ASP A 11 6.04 16.11 8.84
N TRP A 12 5.21 17.05 9.33
CA TRP A 12 3.83 16.74 9.75
C TRP A 12 2.98 16.15 8.62
N ILE A 13 3.30 16.44 7.35
CA ILE A 13 2.60 15.87 6.19
C ILE A 13 2.81 14.35 6.14
N PHE A 14 4.02 13.87 6.40
CA PHE A 14 4.33 12.44 6.40
C PHE A 14 3.54 11.71 7.49
N TRP A 15 3.44 12.28 8.68
CA TRP A 15 2.65 11.70 9.78
C TRP A 15 1.16 11.62 9.45
N VAL A 16 0.59 12.65 8.80
CA VAL A 16 -0.81 12.62 8.36
C VAL A 16 -1.02 11.52 7.32
N ILE A 17 -0.15 11.43 6.30
CA ILE A 17 -0.22 10.40 5.26
C ILE A 17 -0.08 8.99 5.88
N PHE A 18 0.89 8.81 6.77
CA PHE A 18 1.12 7.55 7.48
C PHE A 18 -0.13 7.08 8.23
N LEU A 19 -0.77 7.98 9.00
CA LEU A 19 -1.97 7.63 9.76
C LEU A 19 -3.14 7.22 8.84
N ILE A 20 -3.31 7.91 7.70
CA ILE A 20 -4.33 7.56 6.71
C ILE A 20 -4.05 6.16 6.12
N LEU A 21 -2.82 5.91 5.67
CA LEU A 21 -2.43 4.63 5.09
C LEU A 21 -2.56 3.48 6.10
N ALA A 22 -2.14 3.70 7.35
CA ALA A 22 -2.28 2.74 8.43
C ALA A 22 -3.77 2.41 8.71
N ALA A 23 -4.64 3.42 8.80
CA ALA A 23 -6.07 3.21 9.01
C ALA A 23 -6.72 2.44 7.86
N MET A 24 -6.37 2.77 6.61
CA MET A 24 -6.85 2.06 5.44
C MET A 24 -6.34 0.61 5.39
N SER A 25 -5.06 0.38 5.69
CA SER A 25 -4.46 -0.95 5.74
C SER A 25 -5.15 -1.83 6.79
N ILE A 26 -5.33 -1.34 8.01
CA ILE A 26 -6.04 -2.06 9.09
C ILE A 26 -7.47 -2.41 8.65
N THR A 27 -8.19 -1.45 8.05
CA THR A 27 -9.56 -1.65 7.58
C THR A 27 -9.63 -2.76 6.53
N LEU A 28 -8.71 -2.77 5.56
CA LEU A 28 -8.60 -3.82 4.54
C LEU A 28 -8.19 -5.19 5.11
N LEU A 29 -7.18 -5.23 5.99
CA LEU A 29 -6.72 -6.46 6.65
C LEU A 29 -7.80 -7.12 7.50
N SER A 30 -8.73 -6.33 8.06
CA SER A 30 -9.90 -6.86 8.77
C SER A 30 -10.84 -7.67 7.86
N GLY A 31 -10.76 -7.49 6.54
CA GLY A 31 -11.63 -8.13 5.55
C GLY A 31 -12.94 -7.37 5.28
N HIS A 32 -13.10 -6.15 5.82
CA HIS A 32 -14.33 -5.34 5.70
C HIS A 32 -14.11 -4.05 4.88
N GLY A 33 -12.92 -3.83 4.33
CA GLY A 33 -12.56 -2.62 3.60
C GLY A 33 -12.83 -2.63 2.10
N SER A 34 -13.70 -3.52 1.59
CA SER A 34 -13.90 -3.70 0.15
C SER A 34 -14.35 -2.42 -0.57
N TRP A 35 -15.03 -1.52 0.13
CA TRP A 35 -15.44 -0.20 -0.35
C TRP A 35 -14.26 0.71 -0.76
N LEU A 36 -13.05 0.44 -0.26
CA LEU A 36 -11.82 1.15 -0.64
C LEU A 36 -11.25 0.67 -2.00
N ILE A 37 -11.71 -0.47 -2.51
CA ILE A 37 -11.15 -1.11 -3.71
C ILE A 37 -11.95 -0.64 -4.93
N ALA A 38 -11.51 0.44 -5.56
CA ALA A 38 -12.23 1.07 -6.67
C ALA A 38 -12.55 0.09 -7.81
N GLY A 39 -11.57 -0.70 -8.28
CA GLY A 39 -11.76 -1.68 -9.36
C GLY A 39 -12.76 -2.79 -9.01
N TYR A 40 -12.84 -3.19 -7.74
CA TYR A 40 -13.86 -4.13 -7.28
C TYR A 40 -15.24 -3.46 -7.22
N ASN A 41 -15.33 -2.18 -6.84
CA ASN A 41 -16.61 -1.51 -6.68
C ASN A 41 -17.26 -1.07 -7.99
N THR A 42 -16.47 -0.76 -9.03
CA THR A 42 -16.95 -0.41 -10.37
C THR A 42 -17.27 -1.62 -11.24
N ALA A 43 -16.83 -2.82 -10.85
CA ALA A 43 -17.12 -4.05 -11.56
C ALA A 43 -18.63 -4.39 -11.57
N SER A 44 -19.09 -5.08 -12.61
CA SER A 44 -20.47 -5.58 -12.68
C SER A 44 -20.73 -6.60 -11.56
N LYS A 45 -22.00 -6.83 -11.21
CA LYS A 45 -22.37 -7.82 -10.18
C LYS A 45 -21.83 -9.22 -10.52
N GLU A 46 -21.87 -9.60 -11.80
CA GLU A 46 -21.35 -10.87 -12.30
C GLU A 46 -19.83 -10.97 -12.12
N GLU A 47 -19.08 -9.91 -12.41
CA GLU A 47 -17.63 -9.91 -12.24
C GLU A 47 -17.24 -9.92 -10.76
N LYS A 48 -17.90 -9.11 -9.91
CA LYS A 48 -17.67 -9.12 -8.46
C LYS A 48 -17.88 -10.50 -7.84
N ALA A 49 -18.87 -11.26 -8.32
CA ALA A 49 -19.19 -12.59 -7.81
C ALA A 49 -18.04 -13.60 -8.00
N LYS A 50 -17.16 -13.38 -8.98
CA LYS A 50 -15.98 -14.22 -9.26
C LYS A 50 -14.86 -14.05 -8.23
N TYR A 51 -14.93 -13.05 -7.36
CA TYR A 51 -13.90 -12.79 -6.36
C TYR A 51 -14.37 -13.16 -4.94
N ASN A 52 -13.44 -13.62 -4.13
CA ASN A 52 -13.58 -13.72 -2.68
C ASN A 52 -13.22 -12.37 -2.06
N GLU A 53 -14.25 -11.60 -1.70
CA GLU A 53 -14.13 -10.25 -1.16
C GLU A 53 -13.18 -10.15 0.05
N LYS A 54 -13.28 -11.09 1.01
CA LYS A 54 -12.43 -11.08 2.21
C LYS A 54 -10.96 -11.32 1.88
N LYS A 55 -10.66 -12.25 0.96
CA LYS A 55 -9.29 -12.48 0.49
C LYS A 55 -8.76 -11.27 -0.26
N LEU A 56 -9.58 -10.70 -1.14
CA LEU A 56 -9.22 -9.50 -1.92
C LEU A 56 -8.89 -8.32 -1.00
N CYS A 57 -9.72 -8.07 0.02
CA CYS A 57 -9.46 -7.05 1.03
C CYS A 57 -8.12 -7.29 1.74
N ARG A 58 -7.85 -8.53 2.19
CA ARG A 58 -6.61 -8.85 2.88
C ARG A 58 -5.38 -8.69 2.00
N VAL A 59 -5.44 -9.12 0.73
CA VAL A 59 -4.33 -8.95 -0.23
C VAL A 59 -4.03 -7.46 -0.46
N MET A 60 -5.05 -6.65 -0.72
CA MET A 60 -4.90 -5.19 -0.85
C MET A 60 -4.36 -4.55 0.45
N GLY A 61 -4.84 -5.02 1.61
CA GLY A 61 -4.41 -4.54 2.91
C GLY A 61 -2.94 -4.86 3.23
N ILE A 62 -2.46 -6.06 2.84
CA ILE A 62 -1.06 -6.46 2.99
C ILE A 62 -0.15 -5.57 2.15
N GLY A 63 -0.48 -5.35 0.87
CA GLY A 63 0.30 -4.46 0.02
C GLY A 63 0.35 -3.03 0.56
N MET A 64 -0.81 -2.48 0.95
CA MET A 64 -0.82 -1.17 1.59
C MET A 64 -0.05 -1.14 2.92
N ALA A 65 -0.02 -2.23 3.69
CA ALA A 65 0.81 -2.31 4.89
C ALA A 65 2.30 -2.21 4.53
N ILE A 66 2.76 -2.90 3.49
CA ILE A 66 4.15 -2.84 3.01
C ILE A 66 4.52 -1.41 2.64
N ILE A 67 3.70 -0.73 1.85
CA ILE A 67 3.91 0.68 1.49
C ILE A 67 3.93 1.57 2.74
N THR A 68 3.01 1.36 3.68
CA THR A 68 2.93 2.12 4.94
C THR A 68 4.21 1.97 5.77
N PHE A 69 4.74 0.74 5.88
CA PHE A 69 5.98 0.48 6.61
C PHE A 69 7.20 1.08 5.89
N LEU A 70 7.24 1.05 4.56
CA LEU A 70 8.33 1.67 3.79
C LEU A 70 8.39 3.17 4.04
N VAL A 71 7.25 3.86 4.00
CA VAL A 71 7.16 5.30 4.31
C VAL A 71 7.59 5.58 5.74
N LEU A 72 7.14 4.78 6.71
CA LEU A 72 7.55 4.93 8.11
C LEU A 72 9.06 4.76 8.31
N ILE A 73 9.67 3.77 7.64
CA ILE A 73 11.12 3.55 7.71
C ILE A 73 11.87 4.71 7.06
N ALA A 74 11.40 5.21 5.93
CA ALA A 74 12.01 6.35 5.25
C ALA A 74 12.06 7.58 6.17
N GLU A 75 10.94 7.91 6.82
CA GLU A 75 10.82 9.02 7.76
C GLU A 75 11.68 8.83 9.01
N LEU A 76 11.57 7.68 9.69
CA LEU A 76 12.28 7.43 10.95
C LEU A 76 13.81 7.41 10.80
N PHE A 77 14.31 7.12 9.60
CA PHE A 77 15.73 6.96 9.33
C PHE A 77 16.25 7.92 8.25
N GLU A 78 15.55 9.02 7.96
CA GLU A 78 15.93 9.94 6.87
C GLU A 78 17.35 10.53 7.02
N GLU A 79 17.81 10.68 8.26
CA GLU A 79 19.14 11.17 8.62
C GLU A 79 20.26 10.13 8.44
N VAL A 80 19.91 8.85 8.26
CA VAL A 80 20.85 7.75 8.13
C VAL A 80 20.79 7.16 6.73
N LEU A 81 19.61 7.13 6.11
CA LEU A 81 19.39 6.53 4.82
C LEU A 81 20.03 7.36 3.70
N PRO A 82 20.76 6.71 2.76
CA PRO A 82 21.30 7.39 1.59
C PRO A 82 20.20 7.76 0.60
N SER A 83 20.37 8.84 -0.17
CA SER A 83 19.35 9.31 -1.12
C SER A 83 19.00 8.30 -2.23
N ASN A 84 19.89 7.37 -2.56
CA ASN A 84 19.61 6.26 -3.50
C ASN A 84 18.56 5.27 -2.96
N PHE A 85 18.26 5.30 -1.65
CA PHE A 85 17.18 4.53 -1.04
C PHE A 85 15.83 4.85 -1.69
N THR A 86 15.61 6.08 -2.16
CA THR A 86 14.39 6.47 -2.90
C THR A 86 14.16 5.61 -4.14
N VAL A 87 15.23 5.28 -4.89
CA VAL A 87 15.13 4.42 -6.08
C VAL A 87 14.75 2.99 -5.67
N VAL A 88 15.33 2.48 -4.58
CA VAL A 88 15.01 1.17 -4.04
C VAL A 88 13.54 1.11 -3.59
N MET A 89 13.04 2.14 -2.90
CA MET A 89 11.64 2.23 -2.51
C MET A 89 10.70 2.17 -3.72
N ILE A 90 10.99 2.91 -4.79
CA ILE A 90 10.20 2.89 -6.02
C ILE A 90 10.13 1.48 -6.62
N ILE A 91 11.27 0.77 -6.68
CA ILE A 91 11.33 -0.61 -7.19
C ILE A 91 10.47 -1.54 -6.33
N ILE A 92 10.55 -1.41 -5.00
CA ILE A 92 9.75 -2.24 -4.08
C ILE A 92 8.26 -1.95 -4.26
N ILE A 93 7.86 -0.68 -4.36
CA ILE A 93 6.44 -0.29 -4.56
C ILE A 93 5.91 -0.87 -5.87
N ILE A 94 6.65 -0.76 -6.97
CA ILE A 94 6.24 -1.33 -8.26
C ILE A 94 6.09 -2.85 -8.17
N THR A 95 7.03 -3.52 -7.50
CA THR A 95 7.00 -4.96 -7.29
C THR A 95 5.80 -5.38 -6.44
N ASP A 96 5.51 -4.64 -5.37
CA ASP A 96 4.36 -4.87 -4.49
C ASP A 96 3.03 -4.70 -5.24
N VAL A 97 2.88 -3.61 -6.00
CA VAL A 97 1.69 -3.38 -6.83
C VAL A 97 1.48 -4.52 -7.82
N ALA A 98 2.52 -4.95 -8.54
CA ALA A 98 2.43 -6.08 -9.46
C ALA A 98 2.05 -7.38 -8.72
N ALA A 99 2.62 -7.62 -7.54
CA ALA A 99 2.31 -8.79 -6.73
C ALA A 99 0.84 -8.79 -6.26
N ILE A 100 0.30 -7.63 -5.84
CA ILE A 100 -1.09 -7.47 -5.44
C ILE A 100 -2.03 -7.74 -6.62
N GLU A 101 -1.73 -7.22 -7.82
CA GLU A 101 -2.54 -7.45 -9.02
C GLU A 101 -2.58 -8.94 -9.40
N ILE A 102 -1.40 -9.59 -9.40
CA ILE A 102 -1.28 -11.02 -9.66
C ILE A 102 -2.05 -11.83 -8.61
N ALA A 103 -1.85 -11.55 -7.32
CA ALA A 103 -2.52 -12.23 -6.22
C ALA A 103 -4.04 -12.00 -6.24
N SER A 104 -4.49 -10.81 -6.63
CA SER A 104 -5.91 -10.48 -6.79
C SER A 104 -6.55 -11.36 -7.87
N ASN A 105 -5.87 -11.57 -9.00
CA ASN A 105 -6.40 -12.34 -10.12
C ASN A 105 -6.23 -13.86 -9.97
N THR A 106 -5.26 -14.32 -9.18
CA THR A 106 -4.94 -15.75 -9.04
C THR A 106 -5.44 -16.35 -7.71
N ILE A 107 -5.26 -15.66 -6.59
CA ILE A 107 -5.57 -16.17 -5.24
C ILE A 107 -6.96 -15.72 -4.77
N CYS A 108 -7.35 -14.51 -5.14
CA CYS A 108 -8.62 -13.93 -4.68
C CYS A 108 -9.79 -14.27 -5.60
N ARG A 109 -9.53 -14.72 -6.83
CA ARG A 109 -10.55 -15.25 -7.74
C ARG A 109 -11.02 -16.64 -7.26
N LYS A 110 -12.32 -16.90 -7.38
CA LYS A 110 -12.97 -18.16 -7.01
C LYS A 110 -12.82 -19.21 -8.11
#